data_AF-A0A1X7SQ27-F1
#
_entry.id   AF-A0A1X7SQ27-F1
#
_cell.length_a   1.000
_cell.length_b   1.000
_cell.length_c   1.000
_cell.angle_alpha   90.00
_cell.angle_beta   90.00
_cell.angle_gamma   90.00
#
_symmetry.space_group_name_H-M   'P 1'
#
loop_
_entity.id
_entity.type
_entity.pdbx_description
1 polymer ?
#
loop_
_entity_poly.entity_id
_entity_poly.type
_entity_poly.pdbx_seq_one_letter_code
_entity_poly.pdbx_strand_id
1 'polypeptide(L)'
;MKLVRDALKESHFIDADWFDLGEELNLPYLQLKNIEDTHVNSPSRCLRECLSLWLTSANNRTWESLASALERMNQKPAATLIRNTYGDPASQIFQHYSDRISQVSLTDSCIQLLYTEGLITEDTQRKIERCGGSLSDTLRELMIAVSDDHSKLRSLGNILMELEETKPLAQDIIKDCDEIFPKANSIEIDESLPNTTSVEEVFVSEVYNCCFDEVRVKFGDLRYDIIQLVVENVPSTDDIKKYLAFCFPE
;
A
#
# COMPACT_ATOMS: atom_id res chain seq x y z
N MET A 1 1.86 0.26 15.36
CA MET A 1 1.45 1.56 15.97
C MET A 1 2.37 2.76 15.69
N LYS A 2 3.71 2.63 15.82
CA LYS A 2 4.66 3.75 15.64
C LYS A 2 4.51 4.47 14.30
N LEU A 3 4.36 3.70 13.24
CA LEU A 3 4.25 4.21 11.87
C LEU A 3 3.08 5.19 11.66
N VAL A 4 1.87 4.80 12.06
CA VAL A 4 0.65 5.63 11.91
C VAL A 4 0.80 6.98 12.63
N ARG A 5 1.33 6.95 13.85
CA ARG A 5 1.55 8.16 14.64
C ARG A 5 2.56 9.09 13.96
N ASP A 6 3.62 8.54 13.38
CA ASP A 6 4.65 9.34 12.72
C ASP A 6 4.09 9.96 11.41
N ALA A 7 3.25 9.24 10.66
CA ALA A 7 2.50 9.77 9.52
C ALA A 7 1.56 10.94 9.90
N LEU A 8 0.83 10.82 11.01
CA LEU A 8 -0.03 11.91 11.49
C LEU A 8 0.75 13.17 11.86
N LYS A 9 1.94 13.03 12.46
CA LYS A 9 2.79 14.18 12.80
C LYS A 9 3.27 14.95 11.57
N GLU A 10 3.61 14.26 10.49
CA GLU A 10 4.02 14.89 9.22
C GLU A 10 2.87 15.55 8.50
N SER A 11 1.67 14.99 8.66
CA SER A 11 0.44 15.62 8.18
C SER A 11 0.04 16.85 9.00
N HIS A 12 0.82 17.23 10.01
CA HIS A 12 0.58 18.32 10.96
C HIS A 12 -0.73 18.15 11.75
N PHE A 13 -1.12 16.91 12.02
CA PHE A 13 -2.26 16.60 12.88
C PHE A 13 -2.00 17.10 14.32
N ILE A 14 -3.02 17.69 14.93
CA ILE A 14 -2.95 18.22 16.29
C ILE A 14 -3.39 17.14 17.26
N ASP A 15 -2.50 16.71 18.17
CA ASP A 15 -2.79 15.65 19.15
C ASP A 15 -4.05 15.92 20.01
N ALA A 16 -4.46 17.18 20.17
CA ALA A 16 -5.67 17.57 20.89
C ALA A 16 -6.97 17.11 20.21
N ASP A 17 -6.96 16.95 18.89
CA ASP A 17 -8.13 16.56 18.09
C ASP A 17 -8.32 15.03 18.04
N TRP A 18 -7.61 14.28 18.91
CA TRP A 18 -7.65 12.82 18.93
C TRP A 18 -9.05 12.24 19.19
N PHE A 19 -9.90 12.97 19.93
CA PHE A 19 -11.25 12.51 20.27
C PHE A 19 -12.13 12.49 19.02
N ASP A 20 -12.16 13.62 18.30
CA ASP A 20 -12.85 13.77 17.02
C ASP A 20 -12.34 12.76 16.00
N LEU A 21 -11.02 12.54 15.95
CA LEU A 21 -10.42 11.49 15.11
C LEU A 21 -10.94 10.10 15.50
N GLY A 22 -11.02 9.80 16.78
CA GLY A 22 -11.54 8.53 17.28
C GLY A 22 -13.00 8.30 16.90
N GLU A 23 -13.84 9.34 16.98
CA GLU A 23 -15.25 9.28 16.54
C GLU A 23 -15.34 9.05 15.03
N GLU A 24 -14.56 9.77 14.24
CA GLU A 24 -14.54 9.63 12.79
C GLU A 24 -13.96 8.28 12.31
N LEU A 25 -13.10 7.65 13.12
CA LEU A 25 -12.65 6.27 12.94
C LEU A 25 -13.69 5.23 13.41
N ASN A 26 -14.89 5.68 13.84
CA ASN A 26 -15.98 4.85 14.35
C ASN A 26 -15.59 4.04 15.60
N LEU A 27 -14.74 4.59 16.47
CA LEU A 27 -14.41 3.95 17.74
C LEU A 27 -15.56 4.13 18.74
N PRO A 28 -15.83 3.14 19.62
CA PRO A 28 -16.90 3.27 20.60
C PRO A 28 -16.68 4.45 21.54
N TYR A 29 -17.66 5.37 21.59
CA TYR A 29 -17.62 6.57 22.43
C TYR A 29 -17.24 6.27 23.89
N LEU A 30 -17.78 5.19 24.48
CA LEU A 30 -17.45 4.81 25.86
C LEU A 30 -15.96 4.49 26.05
N GLN A 31 -15.30 3.91 25.04
CA GLN A 31 -13.88 3.62 25.10
C GLN A 31 -13.04 4.89 24.93
N LEU A 32 -13.45 5.81 24.04
CA LEU A 32 -12.83 7.13 23.90
C LEU A 32 -12.92 7.91 25.22
N LYS A 33 -14.09 7.94 25.84
CA LYS A 33 -14.29 8.60 27.13
C LYS A 33 -13.42 8.01 28.24
N ASN A 34 -13.28 6.69 28.29
CA ASN A 34 -12.37 6.05 29.24
C ASN A 34 -10.91 6.48 29.03
N ILE A 35 -10.47 6.66 27.78
CA ILE A 35 -9.12 7.16 27.47
C ILE A 35 -8.96 8.61 27.97
N GLU A 36 -9.95 9.46 27.72
CA GLU A 36 -9.98 10.86 28.18
C GLU A 36 -9.86 10.96 29.71
N ASP A 37 -10.68 10.20 30.43
CA ASP A 37 -10.71 10.17 31.90
C ASP A 37 -9.41 9.60 32.50
N THR A 38 -8.74 8.67 31.82
CA THR A 38 -7.51 8.03 32.29
C THR A 38 -6.27 8.89 32.06
N HIS A 39 -6.27 9.72 31.01
CA HIS A 39 -5.10 10.48 30.56
C HIS A 39 -5.37 11.98 30.49
N VAL A 40 -5.98 12.51 31.55
CA VAL A 40 -6.30 13.92 31.72
C VAL A 40 -5.08 14.80 31.42
N ASN A 41 -5.28 15.87 30.63
CA ASN A 41 -4.27 16.84 30.21
C ASN A 41 -3.06 16.26 29.43
N SER A 42 -3.19 15.06 28.84
CA SER A 42 -2.13 14.45 28.04
C SER A 42 -2.59 14.07 26.63
N PRO A 43 -2.86 15.05 25.73
CA PRO A 43 -3.35 14.78 24.36
C PRO A 43 -2.53 13.74 23.60
N SER A 44 -1.19 13.82 23.68
CA SER A 44 -0.30 12.84 23.02
C SER A 44 -0.45 11.41 23.55
N ARG A 45 -0.80 11.23 24.83
CA ARG A 45 -1.09 9.91 25.41
C ARG A 45 -2.47 9.44 24.96
N CYS A 46 -3.46 10.32 24.97
CA CYS A 46 -4.80 9.99 24.49
C CYS A 46 -4.79 9.58 23.02
N LEU A 47 -4.09 10.32 22.16
CA LEU A 47 -3.90 9.95 20.75
C LEU A 47 -3.26 8.57 20.62
N ARG A 48 -2.21 8.27 21.41
CA ARG A 48 -1.55 6.97 21.36
C ARG A 48 -2.50 5.82 21.73
N GLU A 49 -3.30 5.98 22.78
CA GLU A 49 -4.28 4.97 23.20
C GLU A 49 -5.43 4.86 22.19
N CYS A 50 -5.89 5.98 21.62
CA CYS A 50 -6.90 6.00 20.56
C CYS A 50 -6.42 5.23 19.32
N LEU A 51 -5.19 5.49 18.87
CA LEU A 51 -4.59 4.75 17.76
C LEU A 51 -4.36 3.28 18.10
N SER A 52 -3.99 2.97 19.35
CA SER A 52 -3.87 1.59 19.83
C SER A 52 -5.22 0.87 19.75
N LEU A 53 -6.29 1.53 20.19
CA LEU A 53 -7.65 1.03 20.14
C LEU A 53 -8.11 0.80 18.69
N TRP A 54 -7.90 1.78 17.81
CA TRP A 54 -8.20 1.64 16.38
C TRP A 54 -7.45 0.47 15.75
N LEU A 55 -6.13 0.42 15.97
CA LEU A 55 -5.26 -0.63 15.45
C LEU A 55 -5.52 -2.01 16.05
N THR A 56 -6.35 -2.14 17.09
CA THR A 56 -6.77 -3.41 17.70
C THR A 56 -8.27 -3.72 17.50
N SER A 57 -9.06 -2.76 17.00
CA SER A 57 -10.50 -2.91 16.71
C SER A 57 -10.77 -3.70 15.43
N ALA A 58 -11.80 -4.55 15.35
CA ALA A 58 -12.01 -5.46 14.21
C ALA A 58 -12.30 -4.80 12.84
N ASN A 59 -12.43 -3.46 12.77
CA ASN A 59 -12.92 -2.76 11.59
C ASN A 59 -11.77 -2.18 10.73
N ASN A 60 -11.81 -2.49 9.43
CA ASN A 60 -11.14 -1.82 8.29
C ASN A 60 -9.98 -0.85 8.61
N ARG A 61 -8.86 -1.38 9.15
CA ARG A 61 -7.69 -0.61 9.61
C ARG A 61 -6.77 -0.20 8.45
N THR A 62 -7.32 0.50 7.48
CA THR A 62 -6.59 0.87 6.27
C THR A 62 -6.15 2.33 6.34
N TRP A 63 -5.08 2.66 5.61
CA TRP A 63 -4.69 4.05 5.37
C TRP A 63 -5.83 4.87 4.76
N GLU A 64 -6.68 4.24 3.93
CA GLU A 64 -7.86 4.89 3.38
C GLU A 64 -8.92 5.22 4.44
N SER A 65 -9.14 4.33 5.42
CA SER A 65 -10.06 4.63 6.53
C SER A 65 -9.57 5.83 7.38
N LEU A 66 -8.25 5.94 7.57
CA LEU A 66 -7.62 7.06 8.27
C LEU A 66 -7.71 8.35 7.45
N ALA A 67 -7.40 8.30 6.15
CA ALA A 67 -7.51 9.45 5.25
C ALA A 67 -8.96 9.94 5.16
N SER A 68 -9.92 9.02 5.04
CA SER A 68 -11.35 9.33 5.04
C SER A 68 -11.83 9.97 6.35
N ALA A 69 -11.32 9.51 7.50
CA ALA A 69 -11.63 10.13 8.79
C ALA A 69 -11.09 11.57 8.87
N LEU A 70 -9.84 11.78 8.47
CA LEU A 70 -9.25 13.12 8.40
C LEU A 70 -10.00 14.04 7.44
N GLU A 71 -10.48 13.53 6.32
CA GLU A 71 -11.28 14.30 5.37
C GLU A 71 -12.62 14.75 5.97
N ARG A 72 -13.29 13.89 6.76
CA ARG A 72 -14.50 14.24 7.51
C ARG A 72 -14.26 15.27 8.61
N MET A 73 -13.08 15.23 9.25
CA MET A 73 -12.59 16.29 10.16
C MET A 73 -12.18 17.59 9.44
N ASN A 74 -12.40 17.71 8.13
CA ASN A 74 -11.98 18.83 7.30
C ASN A 74 -10.44 19.04 7.24
N GLN A 75 -9.66 18.00 7.57
CA GLN A 75 -8.19 17.97 7.46
C GLN A 75 -7.76 17.48 6.07
N LYS A 76 -8.28 18.11 5.01
CA LYS A 76 -8.06 17.70 3.61
C LYS A 76 -6.58 17.58 3.21
N PRO A 77 -5.67 18.50 3.60
CA PRO A 77 -4.25 18.35 3.28
C PRO A 77 -3.64 17.09 3.91
N ALA A 78 -4.00 16.79 5.16
CA ALA A 78 -3.53 15.60 5.86
C ALA A 78 -4.05 14.32 5.22
N ALA A 79 -5.35 14.28 4.89
CA ALA A 79 -5.97 13.16 4.19
C ALA A 79 -5.31 12.89 2.83
N THR A 80 -5.06 13.94 2.05
CA THR A 80 -4.41 13.85 0.73
C THR A 80 -2.98 13.34 0.85
N LEU A 81 -2.23 13.84 1.84
CA LEU A 81 -0.86 13.37 2.10
C LEU A 81 -0.85 11.88 2.43
N ILE A 82 -1.74 11.42 3.32
CA ILE A 82 -1.82 10.02 3.73
C ILE A 82 -2.20 9.14 2.55
N ARG A 83 -3.21 9.52 1.76
CA ARG A 83 -3.66 8.75 0.61
C ARG A 83 -2.57 8.64 -0.46
N ASN A 84 -1.87 9.73 -0.75
CA ASN A 84 -0.81 9.72 -1.76
C ASN A 84 0.42 8.92 -1.30
N THR A 85 0.73 8.93 0.00
CA THR A 85 1.95 8.29 0.53
C THR A 85 1.73 6.81 0.89
N TYR A 86 0.51 6.43 1.29
CA TYR A 86 0.23 5.12 1.88
C TYR A 86 -1.01 4.43 1.30
N GLY A 87 -1.61 4.97 0.24
CA GLY A 87 -2.78 4.38 -0.42
C GLY A 87 -2.47 3.07 -1.17
N ASP A 88 -1.19 2.76 -1.38
CA ASP A 88 -0.78 1.53 -2.08
C ASP A 88 -1.16 0.27 -1.26
N PRO A 89 -1.61 -0.82 -1.91
CA PRO A 89 -1.92 -2.07 -1.22
C PRO A 89 -0.73 -2.66 -0.46
N ALA A 90 0.50 -2.47 -0.95
CA ALA A 90 1.71 -2.93 -0.26
C ALA A 90 1.90 -2.19 1.07
N SER A 91 1.50 -0.92 1.16
CA SER A 91 1.51 -0.16 2.40
C SER A 91 0.56 -0.75 3.45
N GLN A 92 -0.54 -1.38 3.04
CA GLN A 92 -1.47 -2.04 3.97
C GLN A 92 -0.87 -3.33 4.53
N ILE A 93 -0.26 -4.15 3.66
CA ILE A 93 0.45 -5.37 4.07
C ILE A 93 1.60 -5.01 5.01
N PHE A 94 2.44 -4.04 4.65
CA PHE A 94 3.53 -3.60 5.51
C PHE A 94 3.01 -3.08 6.86
N GLN A 95 1.93 -2.28 6.88
CA GLN A 95 1.34 -1.80 8.13
C GLN A 95 0.94 -2.97 9.04
N HIS A 96 0.32 -4.01 8.48
CA HIS A 96 -0.09 -5.21 9.21
C HIS A 96 1.10 -5.87 9.93
N TYR A 97 2.25 -5.97 9.26
CA TYR A 97 3.45 -6.59 9.81
C TYR A 97 4.38 -5.62 10.56
N SER A 98 4.11 -4.31 10.54
CA SER A 98 5.03 -3.27 11.03
C SER A 98 5.48 -3.45 12.48
N ASP A 99 4.59 -3.91 13.38
CA ASP A 99 4.95 -4.15 14.77
C ASP A 99 5.90 -5.34 14.91
N ARG A 100 5.74 -6.42 14.12
CA ARG A 100 6.67 -7.56 14.09
C ARG A 100 8.01 -7.17 13.45
N ILE A 101 7.98 -6.43 12.35
CA ILE A 101 9.18 -5.90 11.67
C ILE A 101 9.99 -5.00 12.63
N SER A 102 9.31 -4.20 13.45
CA SER A 102 9.96 -3.28 14.40
C SER A 102 10.84 -3.98 15.46
N GLN A 103 10.57 -5.26 15.74
CA GLN A 103 11.29 -6.06 16.73
C GLN A 103 12.46 -6.83 16.12
N VAL A 104 12.64 -6.77 14.80
CA VAL A 104 13.72 -7.46 14.12
C VAL A 104 15.05 -6.74 14.36
N SER A 105 16.06 -7.51 14.71
CA SER A 105 17.46 -7.09 14.73
C SER A 105 18.17 -7.72 13.54
N LEU A 106 18.67 -6.88 12.63
CA LEU A 106 19.36 -7.34 11.42
C LEU A 106 20.84 -7.61 11.68
N THR A 107 21.39 -8.54 10.90
CA THR A 107 22.84 -8.71 10.74
C THR A 107 23.39 -7.67 9.76
N ASP A 108 24.69 -7.38 9.81
CA ASP A 108 25.35 -6.46 8.88
C ASP A 108 25.10 -6.84 7.41
N SER A 109 25.07 -8.15 7.11
CA SER A 109 24.73 -8.66 5.77
C SER A 109 23.31 -8.27 5.34
N CYS A 110 22.33 -8.38 6.23
CA CYS A 110 20.95 -7.99 5.92
C CYS A 110 20.79 -6.47 5.78
N ILE A 111 21.52 -5.68 6.58
CA ILE A 111 21.52 -4.22 6.47
C ILE A 111 22.09 -3.81 5.10
N GLN A 112 23.19 -4.42 4.67
CA GLN A 112 23.76 -4.18 3.35
C GLN A 112 22.77 -4.53 2.24
N LEU A 113 22.03 -5.64 2.37
CA LEU A 113 20.99 -6.03 1.40
C LEU A 113 19.86 -5.01 1.34
N LEU A 114 19.40 -4.46 2.47
CA LEU A 114 18.40 -3.39 2.47
C LEU A 114 18.87 -2.18 1.64
N TYR A 115 20.13 -1.78 1.80
CA TYR A 115 20.69 -0.67 1.03
C TYR A 115 20.80 -1.00 -0.46
N THR A 116 21.33 -2.17 -0.82
CA THR A 116 21.49 -2.57 -2.23
C THR A 116 20.16 -2.76 -2.95
N GLU A 117 19.14 -3.23 -2.25
CA GLU A 117 17.78 -3.35 -2.76
C GLU A 117 17.04 -2.00 -2.82
N GLY A 118 17.64 -0.91 -2.33
CA GLY A 118 17.05 0.43 -2.34
C GLY A 118 15.90 0.61 -1.34
N LEU A 119 15.83 -0.23 -0.30
CA LEU A 119 14.85 -0.12 0.78
C LEU A 119 15.20 0.97 1.79
N ILE A 120 16.48 1.33 1.89
CA ILE A 120 17.00 2.37 2.78
C ILE A 120 18.08 3.18 2.08
N THR A 121 18.28 4.41 2.55
CA THR A 121 19.37 5.29 2.17
C THR A 121 20.68 4.95 2.90
N GLU A 122 21.80 5.48 2.40
CA GLU A 122 23.12 5.30 3.03
C GLU A 122 23.15 5.88 4.47
N ASP A 123 22.47 7.00 4.71
CA ASP A 123 22.40 7.60 6.05
C ASP A 123 21.62 6.71 7.02
N THR A 124 20.57 6.06 6.54
CA THR A 124 19.77 5.13 7.35
C THR A 124 20.49 3.82 7.61
N GLN A 125 21.25 3.30 6.65
CA GLN A 125 22.16 2.18 6.88
C GLN A 125 23.10 2.47 8.06
N ARG A 126 23.81 3.60 8.04
CA ARG A 126 24.73 3.99 9.14
C ARG A 126 24.00 4.14 10.48
N LYS A 127 22.73 4.56 10.46
CA LYS A 127 21.90 4.67 11.67
C LYS A 127 21.56 3.29 12.23
N ILE A 128 21.14 2.34 11.39
CA ILE A 128 20.81 0.98 11.80
C ILE A 128 22.05 0.28 12.38
N GLU A 129 23.19 0.40 11.72
CA GLU A 129 24.48 -0.17 12.17
C GLU A 129 24.85 0.35 13.58
N ARG A 130 24.72 1.67 13.81
CA ARG A 130 24.96 2.28 15.13
C ARG A 130 23.97 1.81 16.21
N CYS A 131 22.76 1.43 15.82
CA CYS A 131 21.70 0.95 16.70
C CYS A 131 21.67 -0.59 16.82
N GLY A 132 22.73 -1.28 16.40
CA GLY A 132 22.85 -2.73 16.55
C GLY A 132 21.85 -3.52 15.71
N GLY A 133 21.47 -3.00 14.54
CA GLY A 133 20.58 -3.72 13.61
C GLY A 133 19.08 -3.48 13.79
N SER A 134 18.66 -2.64 14.75
CA SER A 134 17.23 -2.42 15.02
C SER A 134 16.51 -1.69 13.89
N LEU A 135 15.39 -2.26 13.42
CA LEU A 135 14.49 -1.64 12.42
C LEU A 135 13.40 -0.72 13.01
N SER A 136 13.33 -0.60 14.34
CA SER A 136 12.25 0.15 15.00
C SER A 136 12.17 1.62 14.56
N ASP A 137 13.29 2.21 14.17
CA ASP A 137 13.44 3.60 13.75
C ASP A 137 13.40 3.80 12.23
N THR A 138 13.30 2.72 11.45
CA THR A 138 13.38 2.74 9.99
C THR A 138 12.09 2.31 9.30
N LEU A 139 11.07 1.91 10.08
CA LEU A 139 9.75 1.51 9.57
C LEU A 139 9.15 2.50 8.59
N ARG A 140 9.31 3.81 8.84
CA ARG A 140 8.76 4.85 7.97
C ARG A 140 9.44 4.87 6.61
N GLU A 141 10.77 4.82 6.58
CA GLU A 141 11.53 4.85 5.34
C GLU A 141 11.30 3.60 4.52
N LEU A 142 11.27 2.43 5.18
CA LEU A 142 10.87 1.18 4.56
C LEU A 142 9.45 1.26 3.99
N MET A 143 8.51 1.86 4.73
CA MET A 143 7.14 2.05 4.25
C MET A 143 7.11 2.93 3.00
N ILE A 144 7.83 4.06 2.97
CA ILE A 144 7.89 4.94 1.79
C ILE A 144 8.47 4.19 0.59
N ALA A 145 9.58 3.48 0.77
CA ALA A 145 10.18 2.68 -0.31
C ALA A 145 9.23 1.59 -0.84
N VAL A 146 8.45 0.97 0.05
CA VAL A 146 7.42 -0.02 -0.31
C VAL A 146 6.22 0.61 -1.02
N SER A 147 5.78 1.80 -0.58
CA SER A 147 4.70 2.53 -1.24
C SER A 147 5.10 2.99 -2.65
N ASP A 148 6.35 3.40 -2.83
CA ASP A 148 6.87 3.89 -4.11
C ASP A 148 7.12 2.75 -5.12
N ASP A 149 7.55 1.57 -4.63
CA ASP A 149 7.76 0.37 -5.42
C ASP A 149 7.33 -0.87 -4.62
N HIS A 150 6.14 -1.39 -4.94
CA HIS A 150 5.56 -2.55 -4.25
C HIS A 150 6.44 -3.82 -4.29
N SER A 151 7.36 -3.93 -5.26
CA SER A 151 8.28 -5.08 -5.34
C SER A 151 9.26 -5.11 -4.17
N LYS A 152 9.52 -3.94 -3.56
CA LYS A 152 10.36 -3.78 -2.37
C LYS A 152 9.80 -4.51 -1.16
N LEU A 153 8.48 -4.68 -1.06
CA LEU A 153 7.89 -5.45 0.03
C LEU A 153 8.30 -6.93 -0.04
N ARG A 154 8.36 -7.47 -1.26
CA ARG A 154 8.87 -8.82 -1.49
C ARG A 154 10.37 -8.90 -1.23
N SER A 155 11.15 -7.92 -1.69
CA SER A 155 12.59 -7.86 -1.39
C SER A 155 12.84 -7.84 0.12
N LEU A 156 12.07 -7.05 0.88
CA LEU A 156 12.13 -7.04 2.34
C LEU A 156 11.82 -8.42 2.93
N GLY A 157 10.75 -9.08 2.46
CA GLY A 157 10.43 -10.46 2.83
C GLY A 157 11.59 -11.42 2.57
N ASN A 158 12.22 -11.36 1.39
CA ASN A 158 13.36 -12.20 1.04
C ASN A 158 14.58 -11.92 1.94
N ILE A 159 14.86 -10.66 2.28
CA ILE A 159 15.96 -10.33 3.21
C ILE A 159 15.67 -10.90 4.60
N LEU A 160 14.43 -10.79 5.07
CA LEU A 160 14.02 -11.37 6.36
C LEU A 160 14.04 -12.92 6.35
N MET A 161 14.03 -13.58 5.19
CA MET A 161 14.21 -15.03 5.11
C MET A 161 15.63 -15.50 5.47
N GLU A 162 16.63 -14.62 5.34
CA GLU A 162 18.04 -14.92 5.66
C GLU A 162 18.29 -15.07 7.17
N LEU A 163 17.35 -14.60 8.00
CA LEU A 163 17.43 -14.71 9.46
C LEU A 163 16.50 -15.83 9.94
N GLU A 164 17.07 -16.82 10.63
CA GLU A 164 16.32 -18.00 11.11
C GLU A 164 15.09 -17.61 11.96
N GLU A 165 15.25 -16.60 12.83
CA GLU A 165 14.22 -16.15 13.76
C GLU A 165 13.04 -15.46 13.06
N THR A 166 13.26 -14.88 11.87
CA THR A 166 12.22 -14.13 11.14
C THR A 166 11.63 -14.88 9.95
N LYS A 167 12.04 -16.12 9.68
CA LYS A 167 11.48 -16.94 8.59
C LYS A 167 9.94 -17.01 8.59
N PRO A 168 9.25 -17.27 9.72
CA PRO A 168 7.78 -17.30 9.69
C PRO A 168 7.18 -15.95 9.30
N LEU A 169 7.73 -14.84 9.82
CA LEU A 169 7.31 -13.49 9.45
C LEU A 169 7.55 -13.21 7.97
N ALA A 170 8.71 -13.58 7.46
CA ALA A 170 9.08 -13.39 6.07
C ALA A 170 8.17 -14.20 5.11
N GLN A 171 7.84 -15.43 5.47
CA GLN A 171 6.90 -16.28 4.72
C GLN A 171 5.50 -15.67 4.69
N ASP A 172 4.99 -15.21 5.83
CA ASP A 172 3.68 -14.53 5.91
C ASP A 172 3.66 -13.30 4.98
N ILE A 173 4.68 -12.44 5.05
CA ILE A 173 4.80 -11.24 4.20
C ILE A 173 4.81 -11.62 2.72
N ILE A 174 5.67 -12.57 2.31
CA ILE A 174 5.79 -12.97 0.90
C ILE A 174 4.49 -13.58 0.39
N LYS A 175 3.80 -14.39 1.23
CA LYS A 175 2.51 -14.99 0.88
C LYS A 175 1.46 -13.93 0.60
N ASP A 176 1.29 -12.97 1.50
CA ASP A 176 0.32 -11.88 1.33
C ASP A 176 0.69 -10.97 0.14
N CYS A 177 1.99 -10.78 -0.12
CA CYS A 177 2.45 -10.09 -1.33
C CYS A 177 2.06 -10.83 -2.59
N ASP A 178 2.22 -12.16 -2.62
CA ASP A 178 1.94 -12.98 -3.81
C ASP A 178 0.43 -13.10 -4.06
N GLU A 179 -0.38 -13.08 -3.01
CA GLU A 179 -1.84 -13.03 -3.10
C GLU A 179 -2.34 -11.71 -3.69
N ILE A 180 -1.73 -10.58 -3.29
CA ILE A 180 -2.17 -9.24 -3.73
C ILE A 180 -1.50 -8.82 -5.05
N PHE A 181 -0.26 -9.24 -5.28
CA PHE A 181 0.55 -8.94 -6.45
C PHE A 181 1.04 -10.23 -7.11
N PRO A 182 0.14 -11.00 -7.74
CA PRO A 182 0.52 -12.23 -8.42
C PRO A 182 1.57 -11.94 -9.49
N LYS A 183 2.67 -12.70 -9.47
CA LYS A 183 3.69 -12.62 -10.52
C LYS A 183 3.05 -12.93 -11.87
N ALA A 184 3.30 -12.07 -12.85
CA ALA A 184 2.82 -12.25 -14.22
C ALA A 184 3.36 -13.50 -14.96
N ASN A 185 4.25 -14.28 -14.32
CA ASN A 185 4.77 -15.55 -14.83
C ASN A 185 4.52 -16.59 -13.70
N SER A 186 3.63 -17.57 -13.80
CA SER A 186 3.34 -18.46 -14.92
C SER A 186 1.88 -18.92 -14.86
N ILE A 187 1.04 -18.48 -15.79
CA ILE A 187 -0.07 -19.32 -16.23
C ILE A 187 0.60 -20.45 -17.03
N GLU A 188 0.99 -21.53 -16.36
CA GLU A 188 1.08 -22.81 -17.03
C GLU A 188 -0.37 -23.15 -17.40
N ILE A 189 -0.75 -22.85 -18.65
CA ILE A 189 -1.93 -23.47 -19.24
C ILE A 189 -1.58 -24.95 -19.34
N ASP A 190 -1.95 -25.70 -18.31
CA ASP A 190 -2.01 -27.15 -18.41
C ASP A 190 -3.06 -27.47 -19.48
N GLU A 191 -2.62 -27.74 -20.71
CA GLU A 191 -3.47 -28.13 -21.85
C GLU A 191 -4.14 -29.51 -21.65
N SER A 192 -4.23 -30.02 -20.41
CA SER A 192 -4.71 -31.37 -20.13
C SER A 192 -5.95 -31.47 -19.26
N LEU A 193 -6.96 -30.59 -19.38
CA LEU A 193 -8.33 -30.95 -18.98
C LEU A 193 -9.43 -30.33 -19.87
N PRO A 194 -10.55 -31.05 -20.07
CA PRO A 194 -11.42 -30.88 -21.22
C PRO A 194 -12.27 -29.62 -21.11
N ASN A 195 -12.49 -28.98 -22.27
CA ASN A 195 -13.47 -27.93 -22.52
C ASN A 195 -14.71 -28.07 -21.63
N THR A 196 -14.72 -27.35 -20.52
CA THR A 196 -15.95 -27.05 -19.80
C THR A 196 -15.97 -25.55 -19.60
N THR A 197 -16.94 -24.94 -20.26
CA THR A 197 -17.27 -23.52 -20.20
C THR A 197 -17.70 -23.17 -18.78
N SER A 198 -16.75 -22.91 -17.88
CA SER A 198 -17.01 -22.19 -16.64
C SER A 198 -16.23 -20.89 -16.69
N VAL A 199 -16.96 -19.80 -16.97
CA VAL A 199 -16.45 -18.45 -16.80
C VAL A 199 -16.17 -18.30 -15.30
N GLU A 200 -14.91 -18.41 -14.89
CA GLU A 200 -14.49 -17.97 -13.56
C GLU A 200 -14.61 -16.46 -13.51
N GLU A 201 -15.61 -15.96 -12.79
CA GLU A 201 -15.71 -14.55 -12.45
C GLU A 201 -14.56 -14.21 -11.50
N VAL A 202 -13.54 -13.54 -12.04
CA VAL A 202 -12.46 -12.93 -11.26
C VAL A 202 -13.06 -11.77 -10.47
N PHE A 203 -13.16 -11.93 -9.15
CA PHE A 203 -13.64 -10.87 -8.27
C PHE A 203 -12.57 -9.80 -8.08
N VAL A 204 -12.72 -8.71 -8.83
CA VAL A 204 -11.92 -7.49 -8.68
C VAL A 204 -12.59 -6.59 -7.64
N SER A 205 -11.83 -6.07 -6.66
CA SER A 205 -12.38 -5.20 -5.62
C SER A 205 -13.02 -3.94 -6.21
N GLU A 206 -14.05 -3.40 -5.55
CA GLU A 206 -14.82 -2.24 -6.03
C GLU A 206 -13.95 -1.01 -6.31
N VAL A 207 -12.84 -0.85 -5.57
CA VAL A 207 -11.89 0.25 -5.76
C VAL A 207 -11.12 0.11 -7.08
N TYR A 208 -10.78 -1.12 -7.48
CA TYR A 208 -10.15 -1.38 -8.77
C TYR A 208 -11.13 -1.28 -9.92
N ASN A 209 -12.42 -1.58 -9.71
CA ASN A 209 -13.45 -1.37 -10.73
C ASN A 209 -13.52 0.10 -11.16
N CYS A 210 -13.38 1.04 -10.23
CA CYS A 210 -13.30 2.47 -10.57
C CYS A 210 -12.11 2.80 -11.49
N CYS A 211 -10.93 2.21 -11.24
CA CYS A 211 -9.76 2.39 -12.11
C CYS A 211 -9.97 1.76 -13.49
N PHE A 212 -10.59 0.57 -13.57
CA PHE A 212 -10.92 -0.08 -14.83
C PHE A 212 -11.96 0.72 -15.63
N ASP A 213 -12.95 1.31 -14.96
CA ASP A 213 -13.94 2.16 -15.59
C ASP A 213 -13.30 3.44 -16.13
N GLU A 214 -12.37 4.06 -15.39
CA GLU A 214 -11.61 5.21 -15.89
C GLU A 214 -10.75 4.86 -17.12
N VAL A 215 -10.06 3.72 -17.09
CA VAL A 215 -9.30 3.22 -18.25
C VAL A 215 -10.23 2.93 -19.43
N ARG A 216 -11.41 2.35 -19.18
CA ARG A 216 -12.40 2.05 -20.22
C ARG A 216 -12.96 3.32 -20.85
N VAL A 217 -13.20 4.37 -20.06
CA VAL A 217 -13.62 5.69 -20.55
C VAL A 217 -12.50 6.29 -21.40
N LYS A 218 -11.27 6.37 -20.89
CA LYS A 218 -10.11 6.91 -21.64
C LYS A 218 -9.85 6.16 -22.95
N PHE A 219 -9.99 4.83 -22.94
CA PHE A 219 -9.87 4.02 -24.14
C PHE A 219 -11.05 4.25 -25.11
N GLY A 220 -12.26 4.46 -24.59
CA GLY A 220 -13.43 4.86 -25.36
C GLY A 220 -13.25 6.21 -26.06
N ASP A 221 -12.76 7.20 -25.32
CA ASP A 221 -12.43 8.54 -25.83
C ASP A 221 -11.37 8.47 -26.92
N LEU A 222 -10.25 7.76 -26.64
CA LEU A 222 -9.20 7.53 -27.62
C LEU A 222 -9.74 6.86 -28.90
N ARG A 223 -10.60 5.85 -28.75
CA ARG A 223 -11.19 5.14 -29.89
C ARG A 223 -12.12 6.07 -30.68
N TYR A 224 -12.93 6.90 -30.01
CA TYR A 224 -13.81 7.87 -30.66
C TYR A 224 -13.00 8.89 -31.46
N ASP A 225 -11.96 9.47 -30.86
CA ASP A 225 -11.09 10.46 -31.47
C ASP A 225 -10.32 9.88 -32.66
N ILE A 226 -9.74 8.68 -32.50
CA ILE A 226 -9.05 7.99 -33.60
C ILE A 226 -10.02 7.68 -34.73
N ILE A 227 -11.24 7.21 -34.46
CA ILE A 227 -12.23 6.92 -35.51
C ILE A 227 -12.62 8.19 -36.27
N GLN A 228 -12.85 9.31 -35.58
CA GLN A 228 -13.13 10.60 -36.23
C GLN A 228 -11.95 11.01 -37.12
N LEU A 229 -10.73 10.97 -36.59
CA LEU A 229 -9.53 11.31 -37.36
C LEU A 229 -9.33 10.40 -38.56
N VAL A 230 -9.63 9.10 -38.44
CA VAL A 230 -9.54 8.14 -39.54
C VAL A 230 -10.62 8.40 -40.59
N VAL A 231 -11.87 8.69 -40.19
CA VAL A 231 -12.95 9.01 -41.14
C VAL A 231 -12.69 10.34 -41.86
N GLU A 232 -12.13 11.32 -41.19
CA GLU A 232 -11.82 12.64 -41.77
C GLU A 232 -10.59 12.63 -42.68
N ASN A 233 -9.55 11.86 -42.32
CA ASN A 233 -8.24 11.97 -42.97
C ASN A 233 -7.84 10.76 -43.81
N VAL A 234 -8.57 9.63 -43.71
CA VAL A 234 -8.26 8.44 -44.50
C VAL A 234 -9.28 8.27 -45.62
N PRO A 235 -8.88 8.54 -46.88
CA PRO A 235 -9.80 8.58 -48.02
C PRO A 235 -10.26 7.19 -48.49
N SER A 236 -9.60 6.11 -48.06
CA SER A 236 -9.92 4.74 -48.45
C SER A 236 -9.60 3.72 -47.36
N THR A 237 -10.47 2.73 -47.21
CA THR A 237 -10.25 1.55 -46.35
C THR A 237 -8.99 0.74 -46.72
N ASP A 238 -8.48 0.86 -47.95
CA ASP A 238 -7.26 0.16 -48.38
C ASP A 238 -5.97 0.79 -47.80
N ASP A 239 -6.00 2.09 -47.49
CA ASP A 239 -4.86 2.77 -46.86
C ASP A 239 -4.73 2.36 -45.38
N ILE A 240 -5.87 2.13 -44.70
CA ILE A 240 -5.89 1.56 -43.35
C ILE A 240 -5.31 0.15 -43.35
N LYS A 241 -5.71 -0.70 -44.30
CA LYS A 241 -5.17 -2.07 -44.43
C LYS A 241 -3.66 -2.06 -44.66
N LYS A 242 -3.15 -1.16 -45.51
CA LYS A 242 -1.70 -0.99 -45.72
C LYS A 242 -0.98 -0.56 -44.44
N TYR A 243 -1.55 0.40 -43.69
CA TYR A 243 -0.96 0.84 -42.43
C TYR A 243 -0.92 -0.29 -41.39
N LEU A 244 -2.02 -1.04 -41.22
CA LEU A 244 -2.06 -2.17 -40.30
C LEU A 244 -1.08 -3.28 -40.70
N ALA A 245 -0.96 -3.59 -41.99
CA ALA A 245 0.03 -4.55 -42.49
C ALA A 245 1.48 -4.07 -42.30
N PHE A 246 1.74 -2.76 -42.26
CA PHE A 246 3.05 -2.20 -41.95
C PHE A 246 3.37 -2.25 -40.45
N CYS A 247 2.38 -1.97 -39.59
CA CYS A 247 2.57 -1.99 -38.13
C CYS A 247 2.65 -3.40 -37.56
N PHE A 248 1.97 -4.37 -38.19
CA PHE A 248 1.95 -5.78 -37.80
C PHE A 248 2.29 -6.67 -39.01
N PRO A 249 3.56 -6.69 -39.44
CA PRO A 249 3.98 -7.61 -40.49
C PRO A 249 3.91 -9.05 -39.95
N GLU A 250 3.26 -9.94 -40.72
CA GLU A 250 3.22 -11.39 -40.45
C GLU A 250 4.61 -12.03 -40.38
#